data_AF-A0A452TN37-F1
#
_entry.id   AF-A0A452TN37-F1
#
_cell.length_a   1.000
_cell.length_b   1.000
_cell.length_c   1.000
_cell.angle_alpha   90.00
_cell.angle_beta   90.00
_cell.angle_gamma   90.00
#
_symmetry.space_group_name_H-M   'P 1'
#
loop_
_entity.id
_entity.type
_entity.pdbx_description
1 polymer ?
#
loop_
_entity_poly.entity_id
_entity_poly.type
_entity_poly.pdbx_seq_one_letter_code
_entity_poly.pdbx_strand_id
1 'polypeptide(L)'
;MGNSPCPLPPWAEILGGALEGGLPGGGEPLAGDGFSDWMTERVDFTALLPLEPPLPSGALPPPSPPPPDLEAMASLLKKELEQMEDFFLDAPLLPPSSPPPQPPPSAPSLPLPTFDLPQPPALDTLDLLAIYCRSEAGQGDSGLAPLPPPQQPPPPPPPPSRPAPYPNPATTRGDRKQKKRDQNKSAALRYRQRKRAEGEALEGECQGLEARNRELRERAESVEREIQYVKDLLIEVYKARSQRTRNS
;
A
#
# COMPACT_ATOMS: atom_id res chain seq x y z
N MET A 1 -44.14 37.64 9.48
CA MET A 1 -44.60 37.56 8.08
C MET A 1 -43.36 37.66 7.21
N GLY A 2 -42.98 36.76 6.33
CA GLY A 2 -43.44 35.42 5.96
C GLY A 2 -42.32 34.85 5.09
N ASN A 3 -41.86 33.62 5.38
CA ASN A 3 -40.86 32.93 4.57
C ASN A 3 -41.50 32.51 3.24
N SER A 4 -40.91 32.90 2.12
CA SER A 4 -41.24 32.33 0.82
C SER A 4 -40.38 31.09 0.56
N PRO A 5 -40.95 29.90 0.32
CA PRO A 5 -40.17 28.72 -0.05
C PRO A 5 -39.87 28.67 -1.56
N CYS A 6 -38.68 28.16 -1.89
CA CYS A 6 -38.22 27.88 -3.25
C CYS A 6 -39.08 26.78 -3.93
N PRO A 7 -39.32 26.83 -5.24
CA PRO A 7 -40.08 25.79 -5.94
C PRO A 7 -39.21 24.56 -6.24
N LEU A 8 -39.77 23.37 -5.94
CA LEU A 8 -39.19 22.07 -6.27
C LEU A 8 -39.48 21.68 -7.75
N PRO A 9 -38.63 20.86 -8.38
CA PRO A 9 -38.81 20.40 -9.76
C PRO A 9 -39.91 19.32 -9.92
N PRO A 10 -40.49 19.15 -11.12
CA PRO A 10 -41.85 18.64 -11.33
C PRO A 10 -41.97 17.11 -11.50
N TRP A 11 -41.19 16.31 -10.77
CA TRP A 11 -41.30 14.84 -10.89
C TRP A 11 -41.61 14.11 -9.58
N ALA A 12 -41.79 14.83 -8.47
CA ALA A 12 -42.10 14.24 -7.18
C ALA A 12 -43.61 14.21 -6.92
N GLU A 13 -44.34 13.42 -7.71
CA GLU A 13 -45.64 12.86 -7.32
C GLU A 13 -46.09 11.91 -8.43
N ILE A 14 -46.05 10.60 -8.17
CA ILE A 14 -46.98 9.60 -8.70
C ILE A 14 -46.73 8.28 -7.93
N LEU A 15 -47.69 8.03 -7.03
CA LEU A 15 -48.21 6.73 -6.62
C LEU A 15 -47.39 5.88 -5.63
N GLY A 16 -47.62 6.19 -4.35
CA GLY A 16 -47.90 5.14 -3.38
C GLY A 16 -49.34 4.60 -3.57
N GLY A 17 -49.47 3.30 -3.76
CA GLY A 17 -50.74 2.58 -3.84
C GLY A 17 -50.56 1.17 -3.32
N ALA A 18 -51.04 0.92 -2.10
CA ALA A 18 -51.15 -0.40 -1.51
C ALA A 18 -52.38 -1.11 -2.09
N LEU A 19 -52.21 -2.34 -2.58
CA LEU A 19 -53.26 -3.37 -2.56
C LEU A 19 -52.64 -4.76 -2.71
N GLU A 20 -52.97 -5.61 -1.74
CA GLU A 20 -53.19 -7.07 -1.81
C GLU A 20 -52.82 -7.84 -3.09
N GLY A 21 -52.15 -8.98 -2.90
CA GLY A 21 -52.44 -10.19 -3.69
C GLY A 21 -51.23 -10.97 -4.22
N GLY A 22 -51.04 -12.18 -3.69
CA GLY A 22 -50.69 -13.36 -4.50
C GLY A 22 -49.22 -13.63 -4.83
N LEU A 23 -48.60 -14.55 -4.08
CA LEU A 23 -47.67 -15.54 -4.66
C LEU A 23 -48.40 -16.32 -5.76
N PRO A 24 -47.77 -16.58 -6.91
CA PRO A 24 -47.01 -17.83 -7.01
C PRO A 24 -45.76 -17.75 -7.91
N GLY A 25 -44.90 -18.75 -7.76
CA GLY A 25 -44.12 -19.27 -8.88
C GLY A 25 -42.67 -18.79 -8.91
N GLY A 26 -41.77 -19.73 -8.64
CA GLY A 26 -40.35 -19.59 -8.93
C GLY A 26 -40.14 -19.27 -10.41
N GLY A 27 -39.49 -18.14 -10.66
CA GLY A 27 -38.84 -17.82 -11.91
C GLY A 27 -37.34 -17.93 -11.70
N GLU A 28 -36.70 -18.85 -12.41
CA GLU A 28 -35.25 -18.91 -12.58
C GLU A 28 -34.66 -17.53 -12.89
N PRO A 29 -33.48 -17.17 -12.38
CA PRO A 29 -32.66 -16.12 -12.98
C PRO A 29 -32.00 -16.68 -14.25
N LEU A 30 -32.79 -16.91 -15.30
CA LEU A 30 -32.29 -17.19 -16.65
C LEU A 30 -31.90 -15.87 -17.33
N ALA A 31 -30.74 -15.36 -16.95
CA ALA A 31 -29.81 -14.62 -17.78
C ALA A 31 -28.69 -14.15 -16.86
N GLY A 32 -27.70 -15.02 -16.67
CA GLY A 32 -26.38 -14.56 -16.24
C GLY A 32 -25.94 -13.48 -17.23
N ASP A 33 -25.85 -12.25 -16.77
CA ASP A 33 -24.95 -11.29 -17.37
C ASP A 33 -23.58 -11.93 -17.34
N GLY A 34 -23.18 -12.51 -18.49
CA GLY A 34 -21.93 -13.24 -18.69
C GLY A 34 -20.71 -12.33 -18.62
N PHE A 35 -20.57 -11.63 -17.50
CA PHE A 35 -19.44 -10.84 -17.10
C PHE A 35 -19.10 -11.23 -15.67
N SER A 36 -18.71 -12.49 -15.49
CA SER A 36 -18.06 -12.94 -14.26
C SER A 36 -16.93 -11.96 -13.94
N ASP A 37 -17.11 -11.19 -12.88
CA ASP A 37 -16.08 -10.29 -12.40
C ASP A 37 -15.03 -11.15 -11.71
N TRP A 38 -13.95 -11.45 -12.44
CA TRP A 38 -12.78 -12.16 -11.91
C TRP A 38 -12.21 -11.50 -10.64
N MET A 39 -12.55 -10.24 -10.35
CA MET A 39 -12.16 -9.54 -9.12
C MET A 39 -13.01 -9.88 -7.89
N THR A 40 -14.16 -10.57 -8.06
CA THR A 40 -15.04 -11.00 -6.96
C THR A 40 -15.20 -12.52 -6.90
N GLU A 41 -14.61 -13.26 -7.84
CA GLU A 41 -14.65 -14.72 -7.88
C GLU A 41 -13.70 -15.31 -6.82
N ARG A 42 -14.26 -16.07 -5.88
CA ARG A 42 -13.47 -16.98 -5.05
C ARG A 42 -13.11 -18.17 -5.93
N VAL A 43 -11.85 -18.22 -6.36
CA VAL A 43 -11.32 -19.36 -7.12
C VAL A 43 -11.26 -20.57 -6.19
N ASP A 44 -12.18 -21.52 -6.37
CA ASP A 44 -12.11 -22.82 -5.70
C ASP A 44 -11.04 -23.69 -6.40
N PHE A 45 -9.84 -23.72 -5.81
CA PHE A 45 -8.71 -24.54 -6.30
C PHE A 45 -8.96 -26.05 -6.24
N THR A 46 -10.11 -26.50 -5.73
CA THR A 46 -10.52 -27.91 -5.68
C THR A 46 -10.60 -28.54 -7.08
N ALA A 47 -10.85 -27.74 -8.13
CA ALA A 47 -10.85 -28.21 -9.52
C ALA A 47 -9.45 -28.29 -10.17
N LEU A 48 -8.42 -27.75 -9.52
CA LEU A 48 -7.02 -27.85 -9.96
C LEU A 48 -6.29 -29.04 -9.32
N LEU A 49 -6.95 -29.76 -8.41
CA LEU A 49 -6.50 -31.10 -8.05
C LEU A 49 -6.73 -32.02 -9.25
N PRO A 50 -5.70 -32.72 -9.76
CA PRO A 50 -5.87 -33.65 -10.85
C PRO A 50 -6.98 -34.65 -10.52
N LEU A 51 -8.04 -34.65 -11.31
CA LEU A 51 -8.98 -35.76 -11.37
C LEU A 51 -8.20 -36.96 -11.88
N GLU A 52 -7.62 -37.70 -10.95
CA GLU A 52 -6.98 -38.99 -11.17
C GLU A 52 -8.07 -39.96 -11.67
N PRO A 53 -8.00 -40.47 -12.91
CA PRO A 53 -8.90 -41.53 -13.35
C PRO A 53 -8.61 -42.76 -12.49
N PRO A 54 -9.63 -43.55 -12.06
CA PRO A 54 -9.40 -44.64 -11.13
C PRO A 54 -8.42 -45.66 -11.74
N LEU A 55 -7.18 -45.66 -11.25
CA LEU A 55 -6.17 -46.65 -11.59
C LEU A 55 -6.66 -48.05 -11.14
N PRO A 56 -6.39 -49.12 -11.92
CA PRO A 56 -6.65 -50.48 -11.50
C PRO A 56 -5.85 -50.80 -10.23
N SER A 57 -6.51 -51.43 -9.26
CA SER A 57 -5.91 -51.84 -7.99
C SER A 57 -4.61 -52.61 -8.22
N GLY A 58 -3.47 -51.99 -7.90
CA GLY A 58 -2.17 -52.68 -7.85
C GLY A 58 -0.92 -51.90 -8.25
N ALA A 59 -1.00 -50.70 -8.81
CA ALA A 59 0.19 -49.92 -9.20
C ALA A 59 0.55 -48.85 -8.16
N LEU A 60 1.74 -48.94 -7.58
CA LEU A 60 2.30 -47.88 -6.73
C LEU A 60 2.60 -46.62 -7.56
N PRO A 61 2.27 -45.41 -7.08
CA PRO A 61 2.60 -44.17 -7.78
C PRO A 61 4.13 -43.96 -7.86
N PRO A 62 4.65 -43.36 -8.94
CA PRO A 62 6.06 -42.97 -8.98
C PRO A 62 6.37 -41.96 -7.87
N PRO A 63 7.57 -42.01 -7.25
CA PRO A 63 7.92 -41.09 -6.18
C PRO A 63 7.92 -39.64 -6.69
N SER A 64 7.27 -38.77 -5.93
CA SER A 64 7.24 -37.32 -6.15
C SER A 64 8.67 -36.76 -6.22
N PRO A 65 8.94 -35.75 -7.07
CA PRO A 65 10.22 -35.05 -7.02
C PRO A 65 10.42 -34.47 -5.61
N PRO A 66 11.65 -34.49 -5.08
CA PRO A 66 11.92 -33.95 -3.76
C PRO A 66 11.51 -32.47 -3.73
N PRO A 67 10.89 -31.99 -2.63
CA PRO A 67 10.56 -30.59 -2.48
C PRO A 67 11.85 -29.74 -2.59
N PRO A 68 11.76 -28.49 -3.07
CA PRO A 68 12.90 -27.58 -3.07
C PRO A 68 13.47 -27.51 -1.65
N ASP A 69 14.78 -27.68 -1.54
CA ASP A 69 15.48 -27.75 -0.25
C ASP A 69 15.39 -26.39 0.46
N LEU A 70 14.36 -26.27 1.33
CA LEU A 70 14.12 -25.09 2.13
C LEU A 70 15.31 -24.75 3.01
N GLU A 71 16.10 -25.75 3.41
CA GLU A 71 17.26 -25.56 4.28
C GLU A 71 18.43 -24.95 3.49
N ALA A 72 18.60 -25.32 2.23
CA ALA A 72 19.52 -24.64 1.32
C ALA A 72 19.11 -23.19 1.06
N MET A 73 17.82 -22.92 0.86
CA MET A 73 17.32 -21.55 0.67
C MET A 73 17.49 -20.69 1.93
N ALA A 74 17.19 -21.27 3.09
CA ALA A 74 17.40 -20.61 4.39
C ALA A 74 18.89 -20.37 4.65
N SER A 75 19.76 -21.30 4.27
CA SER A 75 21.22 -21.15 4.39
C SER A 75 21.77 -20.05 3.49
N LEU A 76 21.22 -19.90 2.27
CA LEU A 76 21.62 -18.83 1.36
C LEU A 76 21.24 -17.44 1.93
N LEU A 77 20.00 -17.29 2.42
CA LEU A 77 19.54 -16.04 3.04
C LEU A 77 20.33 -15.73 4.32
N LYS A 78 20.64 -16.75 5.12
CA LYS A 78 21.42 -16.60 6.35
C LYS A 78 22.86 -16.15 6.05
N LYS A 79 23.46 -16.67 4.98
CA LYS A 79 24.79 -16.25 4.51
C LYS A 79 24.80 -14.82 3.97
N GLU A 80 23.76 -14.39 3.25
CA GLU A 80 23.64 -12.99 2.81
C GLU A 80 23.48 -12.03 3.99
N LEU A 81 22.75 -12.44 5.04
CA LEU A 81 22.61 -11.65 6.25
C LEU A 81 23.94 -11.51 6.99
N GLU A 82 24.66 -12.61 7.18
CA GLU A 82 25.98 -12.63 7.83
C GLU A 82 27.02 -11.82 7.02
N GLN A 83 26.96 -11.87 5.69
CA GLN A 83 27.80 -11.04 4.82
C GLN A 83 27.55 -9.54 5.03
N MET A 84 26.30 -9.14 5.29
CA MET A 84 25.97 -7.75 5.58
C MET A 84 26.40 -7.35 7.00
N GLU A 85 26.32 -8.25 7.97
CA GLU A 85 26.81 -8.01 9.33
C GLU A 85 28.34 -7.85 9.36
N ASP A 86 29.09 -8.69 8.65
CA ASP A 86 30.55 -8.60 8.55
C ASP A 86 31.01 -7.28 7.89
N PHE A 87 30.27 -6.79 6.88
CA PHE A 87 30.56 -5.50 6.24
C PHE A 87 30.48 -4.31 7.21
N PHE A 88 29.63 -4.38 8.23
CA PHE A 88 29.55 -3.36 9.27
C PHE A 88 30.60 -3.54 10.38
N LEU A 89 31.03 -4.78 10.64
CA LEU A 89 31.99 -5.10 11.70
C LEU A 89 33.45 -4.85 11.31
N ASP A 90 33.78 -4.89 10.01
CA ASP A 90 35.15 -4.67 9.50
C ASP A 90 35.46 -3.19 9.14
N ALA A 91 34.57 -2.26 9.51
CA ALA A 91 34.87 -0.83 9.47
C ALA A 91 35.94 -0.51 10.54
N PRO A 92 37.14 -0.01 10.19
CA PRO A 92 38.18 0.27 11.17
C PRO A 92 37.67 1.27 12.19
N LEU A 93 37.50 0.83 13.45
CA LEU A 93 37.25 1.71 14.57
C LEU A 93 38.46 2.66 14.69
N LEU A 94 38.29 3.90 14.25
CA LEU A 94 39.22 4.98 14.54
C LEU A 94 39.45 5.02 16.07
N PRO A 95 40.70 5.16 16.55
CA PRO A 95 40.97 5.23 17.99
C PRO A 95 40.23 6.42 18.62
N PRO A 96 39.87 6.35 19.92
CA PRO A 96 39.19 7.46 20.59
C PRO A 96 40.03 8.73 20.47
N SER A 97 39.45 9.79 19.90
CA SER A 97 40.08 11.09 19.81
C SER A 97 40.52 11.56 21.19
N SER A 98 41.81 11.92 21.29
CA SER A 98 42.45 12.61 22.40
C SER A 98 41.59 13.78 22.93
N PRO A 99 41.69 14.14 24.22
CA PRO A 99 41.00 15.33 24.73
C PRO A 99 41.42 16.58 23.94
N PRO A 100 40.50 17.53 23.71
CA PRO A 100 40.75 18.65 22.80
C PRO A 100 41.89 19.54 23.33
N PRO A 101 42.74 20.09 22.45
CA PRO A 101 43.76 21.05 22.86
C PRO A 101 43.08 22.33 23.37
N GLN A 102 43.58 22.86 24.48
CA GLN A 102 43.11 24.14 25.01
C GLN A 102 43.29 25.26 23.97
N PRO A 103 42.35 26.23 23.87
CA PRO A 103 42.44 27.30 22.90
C PRO A 103 43.57 28.28 23.25
N PRO A 104 44.32 28.81 22.26
CA PRO A 104 45.27 29.91 22.48
C PRO A 104 44.52 31.22 22.76
N PRO A 105 45.13 32.20 23.45
CA PRO A 105 44.48 33.47 23.77
C PRO A 105 44.15 34.28 22.51
N SER A 106 42.99 34.92 22.57
CA SER A 106 42.30 35.67 21.53
C SER A 106 43.20 36.66 20.76
N ALA A 107 43.27 36.50 19.44
CA ALA A 107 43.70 37.54 18.51
C ALA A 107 42.46 38.13 17.79
N PRO A 108 42.45 39.43 17.46
CA PRO A 108 41.25 40.11 16.95
C PRO A 108 40.86 39.62 15.54
N SER A 109 39.57 39.41 15.40
CA SER A 109 38.83 38.91 14.25
C SER A 109 38.91 39.83 13.01
N LEU A 110 39.23 39.25 11.86
CA LEU A 110 38.89 39.79 10.54
C LEU A 110 37.57 39.14 10.05
N PRO A 111 36.65 39.87 9.40
CA PRO A 111 35.35 39.34 9.03
C PRO A 111 35.45 38.48 7.76
N LEU A 112 35.06 37.21 7.86
CA LEU A 112 34.70 36.36 6.72
C LEU A 112 33.17 36.36 6.60
N PRO A 113 32.59 36.32 5.39
CA PRO A 113 31.15 36.44 5.21
C PRO A 113 30.43 35.22 5.78
N THR A 114 29.43 35.48 6.62
CA THR A 114 28.48 34.50 7.15
C THR A 114 27.72 33.85 5.99
N PHE A 115 28.01 32.58 5.73
CA PHE A 115 27.11 31.73 4.98
C PHE A 115 26.07 31.21 5.97
N ASP A 116 24.95 31.91 6.05
CA ASP A 116 23.82 31.55 6.90
C ASP A 116 23.12 30.34 6.27
N LEU A 117 23.42 29.15 6.77
CA LEU A 117 22.73 27.93 6.39
C LEU A 117 21.49 27.79 7.29
N PRO A 118 20.26 27.74 6.74
CA PRO A 118 19.07 27.69 7.56
C PRO A 118 19.00 26.35 8.30
N GLN A 119 18.87 26.45 9.61
CA GLN A 119 18.51 25.36 10.51
C GLN A 119 17.28 24.62 9.96
N PRO A 120 17.29 23.27 9.83
CA PRO A 120 16.14 22.57 9.28
C PRO A 120 14.95 22.75 10.24
N PRO A 121 13.76 23.16 9.74
CA PRO A 121 12.57 23.17 10.59
C PRO A 121 12.25 21.74 11.01
N ALA A 122 11.77 21.56 12.24
CA ALA A 122 11.22 20.29 12.70
C ALA A 122 10.05 19.92 11.79
N LEU A 123 10.31 19.08 10.80
CA LEU A 123 9.32 18.68 9.81
C LEU A 123 8.26 17.82 10.49
N ASP A 124 7.00 18.22 10.34
CA ASP A 124 5.86 17.43 10.77
C ASP A 124 5.69 16.21 9.84
N THR A 125 5.03 15.17 10.34
CA THR A 125 4.79 13.88 9.66
C THR A 125 4.16 14.06 8.28
N LEU A 126 3.29 15.08 8.14
CA LEU A 126 2.64 15.43 6.88
C LEU A 126 3.62 16.01 5.85
N ASP A 127 4.63 16.74 6.32
CA ASP A 127 5.65 17.37 5.49
C ASP A 127 6.70 16.32 5.06
N LEU A 128 6.98 15.34 5.94
CA LEU A 128 7.77 14.15 5.59
C LEU A 128 7.11 13.33 4.48
N LEU A 129 5.78 13.11 4.57
CA LEU A 129 5.00 12.45 3.51
C LEU A 129 5.05 13.25 2.20
N ALA A 130 4.94 14.58 2.27
CA ALA A 130 5.00 15.45 1.09
C ALA A 130 6.37 15.43 0.40
N ILE A 131 7.46 15.28 1.15
CA ILE A 131 8.81 15.09 0.59
C ILE A 131 8.93 13.71 -0.07
N TYR A 132 8.44 12.66 0.57
CA TYR A 132 8.50 11.32 0.02
C TYR A 132 7.70 11.19 -1.29
N CYS A 133 6.50 11.77 -1.34
CA CYS A 133 5.69 11.82 -2.57
C CYS A 133 6.34 12.66 -3.70
N ARG A 134 7.19 13.65 -3.38
CA ARG A 134 7.94 14.43 -4.39
C ARG A 134 9.15 13.68 -4.95
N SER A 135 9.78 12.83 -4.16
CA SER A 135 10.97 12.06 -4.59
C SER A 135 10.63 11.02 -5.68
N GLU A 136 9.45 10.39 -5.58
CA GLU A 136 8.95 9.40 -6.55
C GLU A 136 8.59 9.99 -7.94
N ALA A 137 8.55 11.33 -8.06
CA ALA A 137 8.28 12.02 -9.33
C ALA A 137 9.55 12.52 -10.05
N GLY A 138 10.73 12.45 -9.42
CA GLY A 138 11.95 13.13 -9.89
C GLY A 138 13.11 12.24 -10.31
N GLN A 139 13.08 10.92 -10.07
CA GLN A 139 14.22 10.05 -10.32
C GLN A 139 14.14 9.38 -11.69
N GLY A 140 14.36 10.18 -12.73
CA GLY A 140 14.40 9.74 -14.12
C GLY A 140 14.93 10.80 -15.07
N ASP A 141 15.96 11.56 -14.69
CA ASP A 141 16.66 12.45 -15.64
C ASP A 141 18.17 12.44 -15.35
N SER A 142 18.83 11.38 -15.80
CA SER A 142 20.28 11.34 -15.90
C SER A 142 20.70 11.87 -17.26
N GLY A 143 21.19 13.11 -17.28
CA GLY A 143 22.24 13.60 -18.18
C GLY A 143 21.96 13.52 -19.68
N LEU A 144 21.17 14.46 -20.21
CA LEU A 144 21.14 14.72 -21.65
C LEU A 144 22.20 15.77 -22.02
N ALA A 145 23.34 15.29 -22.51
CA ALA A 145 24.21 16.09 -23.37
C ALA A 145 23.41 16.62 -24.58
N PRO A 146 23.70 17.82 -25.11
CA PRO A 146 22.98 18.34 -26.27
C PRO A 146 23.25 17.44 -27.49
N LEU A 147 22.25 16.67 -27.91
CA LEU A 147 22.31 15.90 -29.15
C LEU A 147 22.28 16.87 -30.36
N PRO A 148 23.00 16.56 -31.45
CA PRO A 148 22.96 17.37 -32.66
C PRO A 148 21.53 17.34 -33.27
N PRO A 149 21.15 18.36 -34.05
CA PRO A 149 19.81 18.45 -34.62
C PRO A 149 19.48 17.22 -35.49
N PRO A 150 18.23 16.74 -35.46
CA PRO A 150 17.84 15.54 -36.19
C PRO A 150 18.00 15.77 -37.70
N GLN A 151 18.78 14.93 -38.37
CA GLN A 151 18.74 14.86 -39.83
C GLN A 151 17.34 14.42 -40.25
N GLN A 152 16.71 15.18 -41.16
CA GLN A 152 15.41 14.83 -41.70
C GLN A 152 15.48 13.45 -42.37
N PRO A 153 14.58 12.51 -42.04
CA PRO A 153 14.49 11.27 -42.79
C PRO A 153 14.04 11.55 -44.24
N PRO A 154 14.53 10.77 -45.23
CA PRO A 154 14.11 10.94 -46.61
C PRO A 154 12.59 10.74 -46.75
N PRO A 155 11.94 11.39 -47.73
CA PRO A 155 10.50 11.28 -47.92
C PRO A 155 10.09 9.82 -48.19
N PRO A 156 8.93 9.36 -47.68
CA PRO A 156 8.49 7.99 -47.89
C PRO A 156 8.13 7.75 -49.36
N PRO A 157 8.34 6.52 -49.88
CA PRO A 157 7.93 6.17 -51.24
C PRO A 157 6.40 6.25 -51.39
N PRO A 158 5.88 6.55 -52.60
CA PRO A 158 4.44 6.62 -52.83
C PRO A 158 3.78 5.25 -52.59
N PRO A 159 2.56 5.21 -52.01
CA PRO A 159 1.90 3.94 -51.71
C PRO A 159 1.52 3.20 -53.01
N PRO A 160 1.64 1.87 -53.06
CA PRO A 160 1.22 1.11 -54.23
C PRO A 160 -0.31 1.21 -54.41
N SER A 161 -0.73 1.57 -55.62
CA SER A 161 -2.11 1.58 -56.07
C SER A 161 -2.74 0.22 -55.85
N ARG A 162 -3.62 0.11 -54.85
CA ARG A 162 -4.34 -1.13 -54.53
C ARG A 162 -5.57 -1.23 -55.43
N PRO A 163 -5.72 -2.25 -56.30
CA PRO A 163 -6.99 -2.49 -56.98
C PRO A 163 -7.98 -3.05 -55.96
N ALA A 164 -9.15 -2.44 -55.83
CA ALA A 164 -10.25 -2.97 -55.02
C ALA A 164 -11.28 -3.63 -55.94
N PRO A 165 -11.73 -4.84 -55.57
CA PRO A 165 -13.15 -4.98 -55.23
C PRO A 165 -13.37 -5.94 -54.05
N TYR A 166 -13.51 -5.44 -52.82
CA TYR A 166 -13.90 -6.22 -51.63
C TYR A 166 -14.60 -5.33 -50.57
N PRO A 167 -15.45 -5.89 -49.67
CA PRO A 167 -16.53 -5.17 -49.02
C PRO A 167 -16.03 -4.05 -48.11
N ASN A 168 -16.83 -2.99 -48.06
CA ASN A 168 -16.46 -1.66 -47.59
C ASN A 168 -15.89 -1.66 -46.14
N PRO A 169 -14.60 -1.39 -45.91
CA PRO A 169 -13.96 -1.47 -44.59
C PRO A 169 -14.36 -0.34 -43.62
N ALA A 170 -15.14 0.63 -44.07
CA ALA A 170 -15.51 1.83 -43.31
C ALA A 170 -16.39 1.53 -42.08
N THR A 171 -17.34 0.59 -42.17
CA THR A 171 -18.23 0.21 -41.06
C THR A 171 -17.49 -0.55 -39.97
N THR A 172 -16.61 -1.49 -40.32
CA THR A 172 -15.81 -2.25 -39.35
C THR A 172 -14.81 -1.39 -38.58
N ARG A 173 -14.35 -0.26 -39.17
CA ARG A 173 -13.42 0.67 -38.52
C ARG A 173 -14.11 1.45 -37.38
N GLY A 174 -15.38 1.81 -37.55
CA GLY A 174 -16.21 2.43 -36.51
C GLY A 174 -16.41 1.50 -35.31
N ASP A 175 -16.76 0.25 -35.57
CA ASP A 175 -16.97 -0.76 -34.51
C ASP A 175 -15.68 -1.08 -33.75
N ARG A 176 -14.54 -1.17 -34.44
CA ARG A 176 -13.23 -1.36 -33.79
C ARG A 176 -12.87 -0.17 -32.90
N LYS A 177 -13.19 1.06 -33.32
CA LYS A 177 -12.98 2.27 -32.51
C LYS A 177 -13.90 2.29 -31.29
N GLN A 178 -15.15 1.90 -31.45
CA GLN A 178 -16.11 1.82 -30.35
C GLN A 178 -15.68 0.78 -29.31
N LYS A 179 -15.31 -0.42 -29.74
CA LYS A 179 -14.78 -1.47 -28.85
C LYS A 179 -13.54 -1.00 -28.09
N LYS A 180 -12.61 -0.28 -28.72
CA LYS A 180 -11.44 0.30 -28.02
C LYS A 180 -11.84 1.35 -26.97
N ARG A 181 -12.84 2.18 -27.26
CA ARG A 181 -13.36 3.16 -26.29
C ARG A 181 -13.97 2.46 -25.09
N ASP A 182 -14.76 1.43 -25.32
CA ASP A 182 -15.45 0.69 -24.25
C ASP A 182 -14.45 -0.13 -23.42
N GLN A 183 -13.43 -0.71 -24.06
CA GLN A 183 -12.31 -1.37 -23.37
C GLN A 183 -11.50 -0.38 -22.52
N ASN A 184 -11.13 0.78 -23.06
CA ASN A 184 -10.41 1.79 -22.28
C ASN A 184 -11.25 2.33 -21.12
N LYS A 185 -12.55 2.54 -21.34
CA LYS A 185 -13.50 2.92 -20.28
C LYS A 185 -13.55 1.87 -19.17
N SER A 186 -13.65 0.58 -19.52
CA SER A 186 -13.64 -0.52 -18.57
C SER A 186 -12.30 -0.64 -17.82
N ALA A 187 -11.18 -0.54 -18.53
CA ALA A 187 -9.84 -0.58 -17.94
C ALA A 187 -9.60 0.58 -16.97
N ALA A 188 -9.99 1.81 -17.34
CA ALA A 188 -9.87 2.99 -16.48
C ALA A 188 -10.73 2.86 -15.22
N LEU A 189 -11.94 2.30 -15.33
CA LEU A 189 -12.80 2.05 -14.17
C LEU A 189 -12.17 1.02 -13.23
N ARG A 190 -11.71 -0.12 -13.76
CA ARG A 190 -11.03 -1.16 -12.97
C ARG A 190 -9.77 -0.65 -12.29
N TYR A 191 -8.97 0.18 -12.97
CA TYR A 191 -7.79 0.82 -12.37
C TYR A 191 -8.17 1.71 -11.18
N ARG A 192 -9.18 2.59 -11.35
CA ARG A 192 -9.67 3.45 -10.27
C ARG A 192 -10.25 2.65 -9.11
N GLN A 193 -10.99 1.58 -9.39
CA GLN A 193 -11.53 0.69 -8.38
C GLN A 193 -10.40 0.01 -7.60
N ARG A 194 -9.41 -0.58 -8.28
CA ARG A 194 -8.25 -1.19 -7.65
C ARG A 194 -7.50 -0.20 -6.78
N LYS A 195 -7.25 1.02 -7.29
CA LYS A 195 -6.53 2.05 -6.53
C LYS A 195 -7.32 2.52 -5.31
N ARG A 196 -8.65 2.57 -5.40
CA ARG A 196 -9.51 2.85 -4.23
C ARG A 196 -9.45 1.71 -3.21
N ALA A 197 -9.59 0.46 -3.65
CA ALA A 197 -9.55 -0.70 -2.78
C ALA A 197 -8.18 -0.86 -2.09
N GLU A 198 -7.08 -0.57 -2.80
CA GLU A 198 -5.73 -0.52 -2.21
C GLU A 198 -5.64 0.55 -1.12
N GLY A 199 -6.19 1.74 -1.37
CA GLY A 199 -6.26 2.82 -0.37
C GLY A 199 -7.11 2.43 0.85
N GLU A 200 -8.29 1.86 0.63
CA GLU A 200 -9.18 1.39 1.70
C GLU A 200 -8.53 0.27 2.53
N ALA A 201 -7.77 -0.63 1.90
CA ALA A 201 -7.05 -1.69 2.60
C ALA A 201 -5.92 -1.13 3.48
N LEU A 202 -5.11 -0.20 2.95
CA LEU A 202 -4.05 0.47 3.70
C LEU A 202 -4.62 1.29 4.86
N GLU A 203 -5.71 2.03 4.63
CA GLU A 203 -6.38 2.79 5.67
C GLU A 203 -6.92 1.87 6.77
N GLY A 204 -7.52 0.74 6.41
CA GLY A 204 -7.97 -0.29 7.36
C GLY A 204 -6.84 -0.88 8.19
N GLU A 205 -5.68 -1.14 7.60
CA GLU A 205 -4.48 -1.60 8.32
C GLU A 205 -4.00 -0.55 9.32
N CYS A 206 -3.87 0.71 8.89
CA CYS A 206 -3.49 1.82 9.77
C CYS A 206 -4.44 1.96 10.96
N GLN A 207 -5.76 1.99 10.71
CA GLN A 207 -6.77 2.08 11.77
C GLN A 207 -6.69 0.88 12.73
N GLY A 208 -6.49 -0.33 12.20
CA GLY A 208 -6.33 -1.54 13.01
C GLY A 208 -5.08 -1.49 13.90
N LEU A 209 -3.95 -1.04 13.36
CA LEU A 209 -2.71 -0.87 14.10
C LEU A 209 -2.85 0.23 15.17
N GLU A 210 -3.46 1.36 14.85
CA GLU A 210 -3.73 2.44 15.81
C GLU A 210 -4.64 2.00 16.95
N ALA A 211 -5.69 1.24 16.66
CA ALA A 211 -6.59 0.68 17.67
C ALA A 211 -5.84 -0.28 18.60
N ARG A 212 -5.06 -1.21 18.04
CA ARG A 212 -4.23 -2.13 18.82
C ARG A 212 -3.18 -1.39 19.66
N ASN A 213 -2.57 -0.35 19.11
CA ASN A 213 -1.60 0.45 19.83
C ASN A 213 -2.24 1.17 21.02
N ARG A 214 -3.44 1.76 20.83
CA ARG A 214 -4.23 2.38 21.90
C ARG A 214 -4.55 1.38 23.00
N GLU A 215 -5.06 0.21 22.66
CA GLU A 215 -5.36 -0.85 23.62
C GLU A 215 -4.12 -1.25 24.43
N LEU A 216 -2.97 -1.42 23.78
CA LEU A 216 -1.72 -1.75 24.45
C LEU A 216 -1.26 -0.65 25.41
N ARG A 217 -1.43 0.62 25.04
CA ARG A 217 -1.14 1.75 25.93
C ARG A 217 -2.05 1.75 27.16
N GLU A 218 -3.36 1.57 26.97
CA GLU A 218 -4.32 1.50 28.08
C GLU A 218 -4.00 0.34 29.04
N ARG A 219 -3.60 -0.83 28.50
CA ARG A 219 -3.15 -1.96 29.30
C ARG A 219 -1.88 -1.64 30.09
N ALA A 220 -0.89 -1.02 29.45
CA ALA A 220 0.35 -0.61 30.10
C ALA A 220 0.08 0.39 31.24
N GLU A 221 -0.72 1.41 30.98
CA GLU A 221 -1.14 2.40 31.99
C GLU A 221 -1.92 1.75 33.15
N SER A 222 -2.74 0.74 32.86
CA SER A 222 -3.46 0.01 33.91
C SER A 222 -2.53 -0.76 34.83
N VAL A 223 -1.55 -1.47 34.25
CA VAL A 223 -0.54 -2.20 35.03
C VAL A 223 0.32 -1.22 35.83
N GLU A 224 0.69 -0.08 35.25
CA GLU A 224 1.44 0.95 35.95
C GLU A 224 0.69 1.51 37.17
N ARG A 225 -0.62 1.75 37.03
CA ARG A 225 -1.48 2.14 38.15
C ARG A 225 -1.55 1.07 39.25
N GLU A 226 -1.62 -0.20 38.88
CA GLU A 226 -1.63 -1.31 39.85
C GLU A 226 -0.29 -1.42 40.60
N ILE A 227 0.82 -1.30 39.88
CA ILE A 227 2.17 -1.26 40.48
C ILE A 227 2.25 -0.12 41.50
N GLN A 228 1.77 1.08 41.13
CA GLN A 228 1.80 2.24 42.02
C GLN A 228 0.94 2.01 43.26
N TYR A 229 -0.27 1.47 43.07
CA TYR A 229 -1.16 1.15 44.18
C TYR A 229 -0.52 0.18 45.19
N VAL A 230 0.11 -0.89 44.70
CA VAL A 230 0.80 -1.85 45.57
C VAL A 230 1.99 -1.21 46.29
N LYS A 231 2.76 -0.35 45.62
CA LYS A 231 3.87 0.39 46.24
C LYS A 231 3.37 1.27 47.38
N ASP A 232 2.30 2.03 47.17
CA ASP A 232 1.75 2.93 48.18
C ASP A 232 1.20 2.15 49.37
N LEU A 233 0.51 1.03 49.13
CA LEU A 233 0.03 0.13 50.18
C LEU A 233 1.18 -0.44 51.03
N LEU A 234 2.29 -0.87 50.41
CA LEU A 234 3.46 -1.35 51.12
C LEU A 234 4.11 -0.26 51.98
N ILE A 235 4.14 0.98 51.47
CA ILE A 235 4.63 2.14 52.22
C ILE A 235 3.74 2.41 53.44
N GLU A 236 2.42 2.38 53.29
CA GLU A 236 1.47 2.59 54.38
C GLU A 236 1.61 1.52 55.47
N VAL A 237 1.65 0.24 55.09
CA VAL A 237 1.81 -0.88 56.01
C VAL A 237 3.15 -0.77 56.76
N TYR A 238 4.23 -0.44 56.06
CA TYR A 238 5.54 -0.25 56.68
C TYR A 238 5.54 0.90 57.69
N LYS A 239 4.96 2.05 57.32
CA LYS A 239 4.81 3.19 58.23
C LYS A 239 3.99 2.80 59.46
N ALA A 240 2.83 2.17 59.29
CA ALA A 240 1.96 1.76 60.40
C ALA A 240 2.68 0.80 61.36
N ARG A 241 3.43 -0.18 60.84
CA ARG A 241 4.21 -1.11 61.65
C ARG A 241 5.35 -0.42 62.41
N SER A 242 6.11 0.45 61.73
CA SER A 242 7.22 1.19 62.35
C SER A 242 6.75 2.11 63.48
N GLN A 243 5.59 2.75 63.33
CA GLN A 243 5.00 3.56 64.40
C GLN A 243 4.60 2.67 65.58
N ARG A 244 3.93 1.53 65.36
CA ARG A 244 3.57 0.61 66.45
C ARG A 244 4.78 0.16 67.28
N THR A 245 5.91 -0.14 66.63
CA THR A 245 7.14 -0.54 67.32
C THR A 245 7.82 0.59 68.09
N ARG A 246 7.68 1.85 67.63
CA ARG A 246 8.21 3.03 68.35
C ARG A 246 7.34 3.43 69.54
N ASN A 247 6.07 3.08 69.49
CA ASN A 247 5.07 3.40 70.51
C ASN A 247 4.83 2.26 71.52
N SER A 248 5.55 1.14 71.39
CA SER A 248 5.57 0.03 72.37
C SER A 248 6.86 0.07 73.18
#